data_AF-A0A845M8Y0-F1
#
_entry.id   AF-A0A845M8Y0-F1
#
_cell.length_a   1.000
_cell.length_b   1.000
_cell.length_c   1.000
_cell.angle_alpha   90.00
_cell.angle_beta   90.00
_cell.angle_gamma   90.00
#
_symmetry.space_group_name_H-M   'P 1'
#
loop_
_entity.id
_entity.type
_entity.pdbx_description
1 polymer ?
#
loop_
_entity_poly.entity_id
_entity_poly.type
_entity_poly.pdbx_seq_one_letter_code
_entity_poly.pdbx_strand_id
1 'polypeptide(L)'
;NEQADLIQDGRLDMITNGIFINHSSFRSVDENNDVILLEVPEDVVTATNEEFGTGTMTIPASSYSNQEADVTTSALGALLVANEAMSEETAYSLASSLVKNIDEVRAVHSSMKQLSPELLATPSVLEFHPGAAKAYEEAGLIK
;
A
#
# COMPACT_ATOMS: atom_id res chain seq x y z
N ASN A 1 -16.86 7.07 3.35
CA ASN A 1 -16.38 5.69 3.53
C ASN A 1 -17.40 5.06 4.45
N GLU A 2 -18.33 4.27 3.92
CA GLU A 2 -19.58 3.90 4.61
C GLU A 2 -19.33 3.19 5.95
N GLN A 3 -18.26 2.40 6.07
CA GLN A 3 -17.88 1.75 7.33
C GLN A 3 -17.56 2.74 8.45
N ALA A 4 -16.95 3.89 8.13
CA ALA A 4 -16.66 4.93 9.10
C ALA A 4 -17.96 5.51 9.66
N ASP A 5 -18.89 5.92 8.80
CA ASP A 5 -20.18 6.48 9.23
C ASP A 5 -20.95 5.48 10.12
N LEU A 6 -20.94 4.19 9.75
CA LEU A 6 -21.63 3.14 10.51
C LEU A 6 -21.02 2.85 11.89
N ILE A 7 -19.69 2.87 12.04
CA ILE A 7 -19.07 2.70 13.36
C ILE A 7 -19.29 3.95 14.22
N GLN A 8 -19.23 5.15 13.62
CA GLN A 8 -19.50 6.41 14.33
C GLN A 8 -20.95 6.48 14.86
N ASP A 9 -21.90 5.91 14.13
CA ASP A 9 -23.31 5.83 14.52
C ASP A 9 -23.63 4.66 15.49
N GLY A 10 -22.61 3.87 15.90
CA GLY A 10 -22.81 2.71 16.77
C GLY A 10 -23.56 1.55 16.11
N ARG A 11 -23.55 1.48 14.77
CA ARG A 11 -24.20 0.43 13.97
C ARG A 11 -23.24 -0.70 13.61
N LEU A 12 -21.95 -0.51 13.82
CA LEU A 12 -20.91 -1.52 13.72
C LEU A 12 -20.04 -1.49 14.98
N ASP A 13 -19.62 -2.66 15.43
CA ASP A 13 -18.69 -2.80 16.56
C ASP A 13 -17.23 -2.95 16.09
N MET A 14 -17.01 -3.35 14.83
CA MET A 14 -15.70 -3.60 14.24
C MET A 14 -15.71 -3.28 12.75
N ILE A 15 -14.62 -2.69 12.27
CA ILE A 15 -14.34 -2.45 10.85
C ILE A 15 -12.97 -3.01 10.49
N THR A 16 -12.83 -3.50 9.27
CA THR A 16 -11.56 -4.03 8.74
C THR A 16 -11.23 -3.32 7.45
N ASN A 17 -10.03 -2.76 7.32
CA ASN A 17 -9.64 -1.99 6.14
C ASN A 17 -8.16 -2.21 5.79
N GLY A 18 -7.87 -2.30 4.49
CA GLY A 18 -6.52 -2.13 3.94
C GLY A 18 -6.33 -0.68 3.49
N ILE A 19 -5.88 0.19 4.40
CA ILE A 19 -5.70 1.63 4.16
C ILE A 19 -4.34 2.10 4.68
N PHE A 20 -3.87 3.24 4.16
CA PHE A 20 -2.66 3.88 4.68
C PHE A 20 -2.85 4.38 6.12
N ILE A 21 -1.76 4.35 6.90
CA ILE A 21 -1.71 4.96 8.23
C ILE A 21 -2.12 6.44 8.10
N ASN A 22 -2.95 6.94 9.02
CA ASN A 22 -3.52 8.30 9.01
C ASN A 22 -4.49 8.62 7.86
N HIS A 23 -5.04 7.61 7.18
CA HIS A 23 -6.10 7.82 6.20
C HIS A 23 -7.30 8.55 6.82
N SER A 24 -7.86 9.55 6.12
CA SER A 24 -8.85 10.47 6.65
C SER A 24 -10.11 9.79 7.21
N SER A 25 -10.54 8.69 6.60
CA SER A 25 -11.71 7.95 7.08
C SER A 25 -11.51 7.35 8.47
N PHE A 26 -10.31 6.87 8.78
CA PHE A 26 -10.05 6.32 10.11
C PHE A 26 -9.73 7.41 11.13
N ARG A 27 -9.07 8.51 10.72
CA ARG A 27 -8.90 9.68 11.59
C ARG A 27 -10.25 10.22 12.08
N SER A 28 -11.25 10.31 11.21
CA SER A 28 -12.61 10.70 11.61
C SER A 28 -13.20 9.76 12.67
N VAL A 29 -12.97 8.46 12.55
CA VAL A 29 -13.44 7.49 13.55
C VAL A 29 -12.70 7.68 14.87
N ASP A 30 -11.36 7.73 14.85
CA ASP A 30 -10.49 7.92 16.02
C ASP A 30 -10.78 9.24 16.76
N GLU A 31 -11.06 10.33 16.03
CA GLU A 31 -11.38 11.63 16.62
C GLU A 31 -12.77 11.68 17.29
N ASN A 32 -13.71 10.84 16.87
CA ASN A 32 -15.12 10.93 17.27
C ASN A 32 -15.62 9.74 18.11
N ASN A 33 -14.83 8.67 18.25
CA ASN A 33 -15.23 7.45 18.94
C ASN A 33 -14.08 6.89 19.76
N ASP A 34 -14.43 6.23 20.86
CA ASP A 34 -13.48 5.46 21.64
C ASP A 34 -13.27 4.10 20.97
N VAL A 35 -12.25 4.02 20.11
CA VAL A 35 -11.89 2.79 19.37
C VAL A 35 -10.48 2.35 19.72
N ILE A 36 -10.21 1.06 19.56
CA ILE A 36 -8.88 0.49 19.67
C ILE A 36 -8.48 -0.19 18.37
N LEU A 37 -7.19 -0.27 18.12
CA LEU A 37 -6.65 -1.06 17.02
C LEU A 37 -6.42 -2.49 17.52
N LEU A 38 -7.02 -3.47 16.84
CA LEU A 38 -6.79 -4.88 17.14
C LEU A 38 -5.55 -5.38 16.42
N GLU A 39 -4.66 -6.03 17.15
CA GLU A 39 -3.49 -6.70 16.59
C GLU A 39 -3.89 -7.95 15.81
N VAL A 40 -3.17 -8.23 14.73
CA VAL A 40 -3.27 -9.51 14.01
C VAL A 40 -2.18 -10.43 14.55
N PRO A 41 -2.53 -11.64 15.04
CA PRO A 41 -1.53 -12.58 15.54
C PRO A 41 -0.42 -12.87 14.51
N GLU A 42 0.83 -13.00 14.99
CA GLU A 42 2.01 -13.16 14.13
C GLU A 42 1.94 -14.40 13.23
N ASP A 43 1.39 -15.50 13.75
CA ASP A 43 1.19 -16.74 12.99
C ASP A 43 0.17 -16.55 11.86
N VAL A 44 -0.89 -15.77 12.11
CA VAL A 44 -1.88 -15.39 11.08
C VAL A 44 -1.25 -14.50 10.02
N VAL A 45 -0.45 -13.49 10.40
CA VAL A 45 0.27 -12.64 9.45
C VAL A 45 1.22 -13.47 8.59
N THR A 46 1.98 -14.37 9.23
CA THR A 46 2.94 -15.25 8.54
C THR A 46 2.24 -16.16 7.54
N ALA A 47 1.20 -16.88 7.95
CA ALA A 47 0.44 -17.76 7.07
C ALA A 47 -0.20 -17.00 5.90
N THR A 48 -0.69 -15.77 6.14
CA THR A 48 -1.26 -14.92 5.09
C THR A 48 -0.19 -14.49 4.09
N ASN A 49 0.99 -14.10 4.56
CA ASN A 49 2.10 -13.71 3.70
C ASN A 49 2.61 -14.88 2.85
N GLU A 50 2.71 -16.08 3.43
CA GLU A 50 3.14 -17.29 2.71
C GLU A 50 2.15 -17.70 1.62
N GLU A 51 0.84 -17.66 1.91
CA GLU A 51 -0.20 -18.06 0.95
C GLU A 51 -0.41 -17.04 -0.17
N PHE A 52 -0.39 -15.74 0.16
CA PHE A 52 -0.83 -14.68 -0.75
C PHE A 52 0.27 -13.74 -1.22
N GLY A 53 1.52 -13.90 -0.75
CA GLY A 53 2.62 -13.00 -1.09
C GLY A 53 2.45 -11.59 -0.53
N THR A 54 1.69 -11.43 0.55
CA THR A 54 1.53 -10.15 1.26
C THR A 54 2.76 -9.83 2.10
N GLY A 55 2.84 -8.59 2.58
CA GLY A 55 3.92 -8.12 3.45
C GLY A 55 3.50 -7.97 4.90
N THR A 56 4.47 -7.72 5.76
CA THR A 56 4.26 -7.29 7.14
C THR A 56 4.55 -5.80 7.25
N MET A 57 3.74 -5.07 8.02
CA MET A 57 3.98 -3.67 8.36
C MET A 57 3.74 -3.44 9.85
N THR A 58 4.51 -2.51 10.41
CA THR A 58 4.28 -2.00 11.76
C THR A 58 3.59 -0.64 11.68
N ILE A 59 2.48 -0.51 12.39
CA ILE A 59 1.84 0.77 12.68
C ILE A 59 2.54 1.32 13.92
N PRO A 60 3.30 2.42 13.81
CA PRO A 60 4.08 2.96 14.94
C PRO A 60 3.17 3.36 16.09
N ALA A 61 3.63 3.21 17.33
CA ALA A 61 3.00 3.72 18.54
C ALA A 61 2.55 5.19 18.36
N SER A 62 1.42 5.54 18.97
CA SER A 62 0.82 6.87 18.90
C SER A 62 0.43 7.32 17.48
N SER A 63 0.25 6.40 16.54
CA SER A 63 -0.38 6.72 15.25
C SER A 63 -1.87 7.04 15.42
N TYR A 64 -2.50 6.48 16.46
CA TYR A 64 -3.91 6.67 16.80
C TYR A 64 -4.08 6.89 18.31
N SER A 65 -5.18 7.51 18.71
CA SER A 65 -5.37 8.07 20.06
C SER A 65 -5.22 7.05 21.19
N ASN A 66 -5.72 5.83 20.99
CA ASN A 66 -5.69 4.74 21.98
C ASN A 66 -4.64 3.65 21.69
N GLN A 67 -3.59 3.97 20.94
CA GLN A 67 -2.57 3.00 20.52
C GLN A 67 -1.20 3.35 21.11
N GLU A 68 -0.90 2.83 22.30
CA GLU A 68 0.34 3.14 23.04
C GLU A 68 1.59 2.37 22.56
N ALA A 69 1.39 1.22 21.91
CA ALA A 69 2.46 0.34 21.46
C ALA A 69 2.37 0.10 19.95
N ASP A 70 3.50 -0.22 19.33
CA ASP A 70 3.56 -0.63 17.92
C ASP A 70 2.62 -1.80 17.65
N VAL A 71 1.85 -1.73 16.57
CA VAL A 71 0.96 -2.81 16.12
C VAL A 71 1.49 -3.42 14.84
N THR A 72 1.84 -4.71 14.88
CA THR A 72 2.20 -5.47 13.68
C THR A 72 0.95 -5.99 12.99
N THR A 73 0.90 -5.84 11.67
CA THR A 73 -0.22 -6.29 10.84
C THR A 73 0.25 -6.77 9.46
N SER A 74 -0.64 -7.47 8.74
CA SER A 74 -0.46 -7.72 7.31
C SER A 74 -0.62 -6.42 6.51
N ALA A 75 0.14 -6.31 5.42
CA ALA A 75 0.16 -5.18 4.51
C ALA A 75 0.14 -5.64 3.05
N LEU A 76 -0.57 -4.87 2.23
CA LEU A 76 -0.66 -5.07 0.78
C LEU A 76 0.17 -4.02 0.06
N GLY A 77 0.89 -4.44 -0.98
CA GLY A 77 1.48 -3.54 -1.96
C GLY A 77 0.43 -3.08 -2.97
N ALA A 78 0.41 -1.79 -3.30
CA ALA A 78 -0.36 -1.29 -4.43
C ALA A 78 0.42 -1.54 -5.73
N LEU A 79 -0.23 -2.11 -6.73
CA LEU A 79 0.36 -2.37 -8.05
C LEU A 79 -0.29 -1.47 -9.11
N LEU A 80 0.54 -0.89 -9.97
CA LEU A 80 0.06 -0.31 -11.23
C LEU A 80 0.12 -1.40 -12.30
N VAL A 81 -1.04 -1.90 -12.69
CA VAL A 81 -1.16 -3.03 -13.63
C VAL A 81 -1.60 -2.53 -15.00
N ALA A 82 -1.00 -3.08 -16.05
CA ALA A 82 -1.39 -2.88 -17.43
C ALA A 82 -2.05 -4.15 -17.99
N ASN A 83 -2.94 -3.98 -18.98
CA ASN A 83 -3.43 -5.11 -19.76
C ASN A 83 -2.33 -5.63 -20.70
N GLU A 84 -2.27 -6.93 -20.94
CA GLU A 84 -1.31 -7.56 -21.88
C GLU A 84 -1.43 -6.99 -23.31
N ALA A 85 -2.61 -6.55 -23.73
CA ALA A 85 -2.81 -5.96 -25.05
C ALA A 85 -2.34 -4.49 -25.17
N MET A 86 -1.83 -3.88 -24.09
CA MET A 86 -1.22 -2.55 -24.17
C MET A 86 0.01 -2.60 -25.09
N SER A 87 0.22 -1.57 -25.92
CA SER A 87 1.42 -1.57 -26.77
C SER A 87 2.70 -1.47 -25.94
N GLU A 88 3.75 -2.16 -26.36
CA GLU A 88 5.07 -2.08 -25.70
C GLU A 88 5.57 -0.64 -25.59
N GLU A 89 5.36 0.18 -26.63
CA GLU A 89 5.72 1.60 -26.61
C GLU A 89 5.01 2.36 -25.49
N THR A 90 3.69 2.16 -25.33
CA THR A 90 2.91 2.84 -24.28
C THR A 90 3.37 2.40 -22.89
N ALA A 91 3.53 1.10 -22.67
CA ALA A 91 3.99 0.57 -21.39
C ALA A 91 5.42 1.05 -21.05
N TYR A 92 6.31 1.08 -22.04
CA TYR A 92 7.65 1.63 -21.89
C TYR A 92 7.61 3.11 -21.51
N SER A 93 6.82 3.92 -22.24
CA SER A 93 6.70 5.34 -21.95
C SER A 93 6.16 5.61 -20.55
N LEU A 94 5.17 4.83 -20.09
CA LEU A 94 4.63 4.93 -18.73
C LEU A 94 5.69 4.60 -17.68
N ALA A 95 6.32 3.41 -17.77
CA ALA A 95 7.32 2.97 -16.81
C ALA A 95 8.54 3.91 -16.77
N SER A 96 9.06 4.30 -17.94
CA SER A 96 10.19 5.23 -18.07
C SER A 96 9.86 6.60 -17.49
N SER A 97 8.63 7.10 -17.69
CA SER A 97 8.20 8.39 -17.14
C SER A 97 8.07 8.34 -15.62
N LEU A 98 7.55 7.26 -15.04
CA LEU A 98 7.48 7.08 -13.59
C LEU A 98 8.87 7.07 -12.95
N VAL A 99 9.82 6.33 -13.53
CA VAL A 99 11.20 6.27 -13.06
C VAL A 99 11.86 7.64 -13.11
N LYS A 100 11.74 8.35 -14.24
CA LYS A 100 12.38 9.67 -14.45
C LYS A 100 11.80 10.78 -13.58
N ASN A 101 10.52 10.69 -13.23
CA ASN A 101 9.79 11.73 -12.52
C ASN A 101 9.30 11.27 -11.13
N ILE A 102 10.02 10.34 -10.50
CA ILE A 102 9.60 9.73 -9.23
C ILE A 102 9.33 10.77 -8.13
N ASP A 103 10.08 11.87 -8.14
CA ASP A 103 9.91 12.95 -7.16
C ASP A 103 8.61 13.73 -7.36
N GLU A 104 8.11 13.85 -8.59
CA GLU A 104 6.79 14.43 -8.85
C GLU A 104 5.69 13.52 -8.29
N VAL A 105 5.83 12.20 -8.43
CA VAL A 105 4.89 11.21 -7.88
C VAL A 105 4.90 11.27 -6.34
N ARG A 106 6.08 11.34 -5.73
CA ARG A 106 6.25 11.49 -4.28
C ARG A 106 5.59 12.76 -3.74
N ALA A 107 5.54 13.82 -4.54
CA ALA A 107 4.96 15.10 -4.14
C ALA A 107 3.42 15.10 -4.10
N VAL A 108 2.75 14.12 -4.72
CA VAL A 108 1.28 14.06 -4.80
C VAL A 108 0.64 13.82 -3.43
N HIS A 109 1.23 12.96 -2.60
CA HIS A 109 0.67 12.63 -1.29
C HIS A 109 1.77 12.13 -0.33
N SER A 110 1.62 12.40 0.97
CA SER A 110 2.63 12.03 1.99
C SER A 110 2.92 10.53 2.08
N SER A 111 1.96 9.68 1.72
CA SER A 111 2.13 8.22 1.67
C SER A 111 3.09 7.76 0.56
N MET A 112 3.32 8.58 -0.47
CA MET A 112 4.20 8.22 -1.60
C MET A 112 5.68 8.42 -1.29
N LYS A 113 6.04 8.96 -0.12
CA LYS A 113 7.45 9.23 0.26
C LYS A 113 8.38 8.04 0.14
N GLN A 114 7.88 6.82 0.37
CA GLN A 114 8.66 5.59 0.30
C GLN A 114 8.79 5.03 -1.11
N LEU A 115 8.01 5.53 -2.08
CA LEU A 115 8.07 5.06 -3.45
C LEU A 115 9.45 5.36 -4.03
N SER A 116 10.12 4.39 -4.65
CA SER A 116 11.41 4.58 -5.32
C SER A 116 11.44 3.88 -6.67
N PRO A 117 12.38 4.23 -7.57
CA PRO A 117 12.55 3.49 -8.82
C PRO A 117 12.80 1.99 -8.57
N GLU A 118 13.58 1.64 -7.56
CA GLU A 118 13.88 0.25 -7.17
C GLU A 118 12.61 -0.47 -6.70
N LEU A 119 11.77 0.22 -5.91
CA LEU A 119 10.50 -0.33 -5.46
C LEU A 119 9.54 -0.58 -6.63
N LEU A 120 9.47 0.35 -7.60
CA LEU A 120 8.66 0.18 -8.83
C LEU A 120 9.10 -1.02 -9.68
N ALA A 121 10.38 -1.36 -9.61
CA ALA A 121 11.01 -2.43 -10.38
C ALA A 121 11.16 -3.73 -9.58
N THR A 122 10.56 -3.83 -8.39
CA THR A 122 10.57 -5.06 -7.59
C THR A 122 9.56 -6.06 -8.19
N PRO A 123 9.99 -7.26 -8.61
CA PRO A 123 9.07 -8.29 -9.09
C PRO A 123 8.03 -8.63 -8.01
N SER A 124 6.77 -8.81 -8.41
CA SER A 124 5.68 -9.13 -7.49
C SER A 124 4.95 -10.40 -7.96
N VAL A 125 3.62 -10.44 -7.78
CA VAL A 125 2.76 -11.58 -8.15
C VAL A 125 2.49 -11.70 -9.65
N LEU A 126 2.94 -10.72 -10.46
CA LEU A 126 2.78 -10.69 -11.93
C LEU A 126 4.13 -10.40 -12.61
N GLU A 127 4.29 -10.93 -13.82
CA GLU A 127 5.39 -10.57 -14.71
C GLU A 127 5.24 -9.11 -15.19
N PHE A 128 6.36 -8.44 -15.45
CA PHE A 128 6.34 -7.11 -16.04
C PHE A 128 5.90 -7.17 -17.50
N HIS A 129 5.09 -6.19 -17.91
CA HIS A 129 4.80 -5.96 -19.32
C HIS A 129 6.12 -5.75 -20.09
N PRO A 130 6.32 -6.30 -21.32
CA PRO A 130 7.60 -6.23 -22.03
C PRO A 130 8.17 -4.81 -22.17
N GLY A 131 7.31 -3.84 -22.49
CA GLY A 131 7.70 -2.42 -22.52
C GLY A 131 8.19 -1.86 -21.17
N ALA A 132 7.55 -2.25 -20.06
CA ALA A 132 7.97 -1.83 -18.72
C ALA A 132 9.27 -2.51 -18.30
N ALA A 133 9.42 -3.82 -18.57
CA ALA A 133 10.65 -4.56 -18.31
C ALA A 133 11.84 -3.89 -19.02
N LYS A 134 11.70 -3.59 -20.31
CA LYS A 134 12.72 -2.86 -21.07
C LYS A 134 13.09 -1.51 -20.44
N ALA A 135 12.11 -0.73 -19.98
CA ALA A 135 12.38 0.55 -19.33
C ALA A 135 13.17 0.39 -18.02
N TYR A 136 12.87 -0.65 -17.23
CA TYR A 136 13.56 -0.95 -15.99
C TYR A 136 14.96 -1.53 -16.22
N GLU A 137 15.16 -2.37 -17.25
CA GLU A 137 16.47 -2.87 -17.68
C GLU A 137 17.39 -1.72 -18.12
N GLU A 138 16.90 -0.82 -18.98
CA GLU A 138 17.66 0.36 -19.45
C GLU A 138 18.00 1.32 -18.31
N ALA A 139 17.16 1.38 -17.27
CA ALA A 139 17.42 2.14 -16.04
C ALA A 139 18.36 1.41 -15.05
N GLY A 140 18.76 0.16 -15.34
CA GLY A 140 19.62 -0.63 -14.48
C GLY A 140 18.95 -1.15 -13.21
N LEU A 141 17.61 -1.20 -13.18
CA LEU A 141 16.82 -1.59 -12.02
C LEU A 141 16.57 -3.11 -11.96
N ILE A 142 16.54 -3.77 -13.12
CA ILE A 142 16.42 -5.24 -13.27
C ILE A 142 17.46 -5.76 -14.28
N LYS A 143 17.64 -7.08 -14.33
CA LYS A 143 18.61 -7.78 -15.18
C LYS A 143 17.95 -8.72 -16.16
#